data_AF-A0A0E3VU77-F1
#
_entry.id   AF-A0A0E3VU77-F1
#
_cell.length_a   1.000
_cell.length_b   1.000
_cell.length_c   1.000
_cell.angle_alpha   90.00
_cell.angle_beta   90.00
_cell.angle_gamma   90.00
#
_symmetry.space_group_name_H-M   'P 1'
#
loop_
_entity.id
_entity.type
_entity.pdbx_description
1 polymer ?
#
loop_
_entity_poly.entity_id
_entity_poly.type
_entity_poly.pdbx_seq_one_letter_code
_entity_poly.pdbx_strand_id
1 'polypeptide(L)'
;MAPLMAGLIARINEATTKKFGKTVGFINPLIYASHAQGVFRDITVGNNDITGDLHGMYKAGPGWDACSGLGVPNGAALQNLLAA
;
A
#
# COMPACT_ATOMS: atom_id res chain seq x y z
N MET A 1 -9.98 2.13 5.13
CA MET A 1 -8.56 2.51 4.94
C MET A 1 -8.33 3.74 4.06
N ALA A 2 -9.35 4.28 3.36
CA ALA A 2 -9.18 5.48 2.53
C ALA A 2 -8.70 6.75 3.27
N PRO A 3 -9.28 7.18 4.42
CA PRO A 3 -8.88 8.45 5.05
C PRO A 3 -7.47 8.37 5.70
N LEU A 4 -7.09 7.21 6.23
CA LEU A 4 -5.74 7.00 6.78
C LEU A 4 -4.67 7.13 5.69
N MET A 5 -4.89 6.51 4.53
CA MET A 5 -3.99 6.65 3.38
C MET A 5 -3.95 8.09 2.86
N ALA A 6 -5.09 8.77 2.77
CA ALA A 6 -5.12 10.17 2.36
C ALA A 6 -4.27 11.05 3.29
N GLY A 7 -4.37 10.86 4.61
CA GLY A 7 -3.54 11.56 5.60
C GLY A 7 -2.04 11.25 5.44
N LEU A 8 -1.68 9.98 5.23
CA LEU A 8 -0.29 9.59 4.97
C LEU A 8 0.25 10.25 3.70
N ILE A 9 -0.50 10.21 2.60
CA ILE A 9 -0.10 10.83 1.33
C ILE A 9 -0.02 12.36 1.46
N ALA A 10 -0.90 13.00 2.23
CA ALA A 10 -0.80 14.43 2.51
C ALA A 10 0.51 14.79 3.23
N ARG A 11 0.93 13.98 4.23
CA ARG A 11 2.21 14.15 4.94
C ARG A 11 3.41 13.92 4.02
N ILE A 12 3.35 12.92 3.15
CA ILE A 12 4.40 12.67 2.16
C ILE A 12 4.49 13.84 1.16
N ASN A 13 3.35 14.34 0.67
CA ASN A 13 3.32 15.49 -0.22
C ASN A 13 3.92 16.75 0.42
N GLU A 14 3.65 17.01 1.70
CA GLU A 14 4.28 18.11 2.44
C GLU A 14 5.82 17.98 2.42
N ALA A 15 6.35 16.78 2.69
CA ALA A 15 7.78 16.52 2.68
C ALA A 15 8.41 16.63 1.28
N THR A 16 7.79 16.02 0.26
CA THR A 16 8.28 16.03 -1.13
C THR A 16 8.22 17.42 -1.75
N THR A 17 7.18 18.21 -1.44
CA THR A 17 7.05 19.58 -1.99
C THR A 17 8.11 20.52 -1.42
N LYS A 18 8.44 20.41 -0.12
CA LYS A 18 9.53 21.17 0.50
C LYS A 18 10.90 20.88 -0.11
N LYS A 19 11.13 19.66 -0.59
CA LYS A 19 12.43 19.22 -1.14
C LYS A 19 12.54 19.34 -2.66
N PHE A 20 11.44 19.09 -3.39
CA PHE A 20 11.45 18.93 -4.84
C PHE A 20 10.38 19.76 -5.58
N GLY A 21 9.53 20.51 -4.87
CA GLY A 21 8.50 21.36 -5.47
C GLY A 21 7.35 20.60 -6.16
N LYS A 22 7.19 19.29 -5.93
CA LYS A 22 6.16 18.44 -6.56
C LYS A 22 5.46 17.52 -5.57
N THR A 23 4.23 17.11 -5.90
CA THR A 23 3.46 16.08 -5.19
C THR A 23 3.64 14.71 -5.84
N VAL A 24 3.30 13.64 -5.12
CA VAL A 24 3.51 12.25 -5.58
C VAL A 24 2.48 11.77 -6.61
N GLY A 25 1.33 12.45 -6.73
CA GLY A 25 0.31 12.15 -7.74
C GLY A 25 -0.22 10.71 -7.68
N PHE A 26 -0.34 10.07 -8.86
CA PHE A 26 -0.84 8.70 -9.00
C PHE A 26 0.26 7.67 -8.69
N ILE A 27 0.21 7.10 -7.48
CA ILE A 27 1.29 6.26 -6.95
C ILE A 27 1.23 4.78 -7.36
N ASN A 28 0.10 4.30 -7.89
CA ASN A 28 -0.09 2.86 -8.13
C ASN A 28 0.99 2.26 -9.06
N PRO A 29 1.33 2.86 -10.22
CA PRO A 29 2.35 2.28 -11.08
C PRO A 29 3.69 2.10 -10.35
N LEU A 30 4.06 3.05 -9.50
CA LEU A 30 5.33 3.04 -8.76
C LEU A 30 5.36 1.97 -7.66
N ILE A 31 4.31 1.91 -6.83
CA ILE A 31 4.28 0.94 -5.71
C ILE A 31 4.18 -0.51 -6.22
N TYR A 32 3.49 -0.75 -7.33
CA TYR A 32 3.40 -2.09 -7.93
C TYR A 32 4.65 -2.46 -8.75
N ALA A 33 5.30 -1.51 -9.43
CA ALA A 33 6.57 -1.78 -10.13
C ALA A 33 7.71 -2.14 -9.18
N SER A 34 7.72 -1.57 -7.96
CA SER A 34 8.74 -1.86 -6.95
C SER A 34 8.63 -3.23 -6.28
N HIS A 35 7.60 -4.03 -6.62
CA HIS A 35 7.16 -5.21 -5.86
C HIS A 35 6.92 -4.92 -4.36
N ALA A 36 6.91 -3.65 -3.96
CA ALA A 36 6.66 -3.20 -2.60
C ALA A 36 7.55 -3.86 -1.51
N GLN A 37 8.68 -4.46 -1.87
CA GLN A 37 9.53 -5.20 -0.93
C GLN A 37 9.99 -4.31 0.21
N GLY A 38 9.57 -4.65 1.44
CA GLY A 38 9.88 -3.89 2.65
C GLY A 38 9.15 -2.54 2.79
N VAL A 39 8.31 -2.16 1.82
CA VAL A 39 7.49 -0.93 1.88
C VAL A 39 6.14 -1.20 2.55
N PHE A 40 5.61 -2.40 2.38
CA PHE A 40 4.37 -2.82 2.98
C PHE A 40 4.60 -4.04 3.88
N ARG A 41 3.89 -4.06 5.01
CA ARG A 41 3.75 -5.24 5.85
C ARG A 41 2.68 -6.13 5.21
N ASP A 42 3.14 -7.22 4.64
CA ASP A 42 2.33 -8.26 4.03
C ASP A 42 1.38 -8.93 5.03
N ILE A 43 0.13 -9.16 4.62
CA ILE A 43 -0.90 -9.84 5.40
C ILE A 43 -1.07 -11.22 4.75
N THR A 44 -0.61 -12.27 5.42
CA THR A 44 -0.53 -13.61 4.80
C THR A 44 -1.55 -14.62 5.33
N VAL A 45 -2.43 -14.19 6.24
CA VAL A 45 -3.39 -15.07 6.92
C VAL A 45 -4.79 -14.45 6.90
N GLY A 46 -5.77 -15.26 6.47
CA GLY A 46 -7.17 -14.88 6.40
C GLY A 46 -7.77 -15.05 5.00
N ASN A 47 -9.04 -14.70 4.87
CA ASN A 47 -9.76 -14.59 3.60
C ASN A 47 -10.85 -13.52 3.75
N ASN A 48 -11.42 -13.06 2.64
CA ASN A 48 -12.51 -12.08 2.61
C ASN A 48 -13.87 -12.71 2.26
N ASP A 49 -14.03 -14.02 2.44
CA ASP A 49 -15.29 -14.72 2.22
C ASP A 49 -16.18 -14.58 3.45
N ILE A 50 -17.15 -13.66 3.38
CA ILE A 50 -18.05 -13.33 4.49
C ILE A 50 -19.24 -14.27 4.61
N THR A 51 -19.55 -15.05 3.55
CA THR A 51 -20.69 -15.98 3.57
C THR A 51 -20.24 -17.43 3.75
N GLY A 52 -19.01 -17.75 3.34
CA GLY A 52 -18.46 -19.11 3.33
C GLY A 52 -18.83 -19.90 2.07
N ASP A 53 -19.67 -19.34 1.18
CA ASP A 53 -20.16 -20.01 -0.02
C ASP A 53 -19.06 -20.21 -1.07
N LEU A 54 -18.00 -19.40 -1.01
CA LEU A 54 -16.85 -19.47 -1.91
C LEU A 54 -15.69 -20.27 -1.30
N HIS A 55 -15.90 -20.90 -0.14
CA HIS A 55 -14.89 -21.70 0.57
C HIS A 55 -13.56 -20.94 0.76
N GLY A 56 -13.62 -19.62 0.96
CA GLY A 56 -12.44 -18.77 1.07
C GLY A 56 -11.62 -18.70 -0.22
N MET A 57 -12.25 -18.65 -1.39
CA MET A 57 -11.60 -18.64 -2.71
C MET A 57 -10.47 -17.61 -2.82
N TYR A 58 -10.65 -16.41 -2.27
CA TYR A 58 -9.60 -15.41 -2.14
C TYR A 58 -8.99 -15.49 -0.75
N LYS A 59 -7.79 -16.06 -0.65
CA LYS A 59 -7.02 -16.15 0.59
C LYS A 59 -5.91 -15.11 0.58
N ALA A 60 -5.65 -14.55 1.75
CA ALA A 60 -4.44 -13.79 2.00
C ALA A 60 -3.22 -14.73 1.90
N GLY A 61 -2.10 -14.21 1.41
CA GLY A 61 -0.90 -15.02 1.16
C GLY A 61 0.29 -14.16 0.77
N PRO A 62 1.49 -14.75 0.59
CA PRO A 62 2.69 -13.97 0.32
C PRO A 62 2.57 -13.08 -0.92
N GLY A 63 2.86 -11.79 -0.77
CA GLY A 63 2.88 -10.82 -1.85
C GLY A 63 1.54 -10.10 -2.03
N TRP A 64 1.14 -9.90 -3.29
CA TRP A 64 -0.16 -9.27 -3.57
C TRP A 64 -1.27 -10.31 -3.45
N ASP A 65 -2.36 -9.95 -2.76
CA ASP A 65 -3.56 -10.76 -2.69
C ASP A 65 -4.86 -9.92 -2.84
N ALA A 66 -5.97 -10.60 -3.13
CA ALA A 66 -7.28 -9.96 -3.33
C ALA A 66 -8.03 -9.62 -2.02
N CYS A 67 -7.42 -9.87 -0.86
CA CYS A 67 -7.96 -9.50 0.46
C CYS A 67 -7.37 -8.18 0.95
N SER A 68 -6.07 -7.98 0.77
CA SER A 68 -5.27 -6.91 1.39
C SER A 68 -4.38 -6.15 0.41
N GLY A 69 -4.31 -6.58 -0.86
CA GLY A 69 -3.45 -5.99 -1.87
C GLY A 69 -1.98 -6.23 -1.52
N LEU A 70 -1.18 -5.16 -1.49
CA LEU A 70 0.22 -5.21 -1.05
C LEU A 70 0.38 -5.25 0.48
N GLY A 71 -0.73 -5.14 1.24
CA GLY A 71 -0.72 -5.11 2.70
C GLY A 71 -0.73 -3.69 3.30
N VAL A 72 -0.16 -3.54 4.50
CA VAL A 72 -0.21 -2.29 5.27
C VAL A 72 1.06 -1.46 5.04
N PRO A 73 0.98 -0.22 4.56
CA PRO A 73 2.17 0.58 4.25
C PRO A 73 2.95 0.95 5.51
N ASN A 74 4.27 0.85 5.43
CA ASN A 74 5.18 1.53 6.33
C ASN A 74 5.39 2.96 5.82
N GLY A 75 4.95 3.95 6.59
CA GLY A 75 4.96 5.35 6.14
C GLY A 75 6.35 5.90 5.80
N ALA A 76 7.39 5.51 6.54
CA ALA A 76 8.76 5.97 6.29
C ALA A 76 9.35 5.32 5.04
N ALA A 77 9.16 4.00 4.88
CA ALA A 77 9.60 3.28 3.68
C ALA A 77 8.86 3.77 2.43
N LEU A 78 7.55 4.03 2.54
CA LEU A 78 6.75 4.57 1.45
C LEU A 78 7.19 5.98 1.07
N GLN A 79 7.48 6.85 2.05
CA GLN A 79 8.02 8.17 1.76
C GLN A 79 9.34 8.07 0.99
N ASN A 80 10.26 7.19 1.40
CA ASN A 80 11.54 7.01 0.70
C ASN A 80 11.37 6.52 -0.73
N LEU A 81 10.44 5.58 -0.98
CA LEU A 81 10.12 5.11 -2.32
C LEU A 81 9.55 6.23 -3.21
N LEU A 82 8.65 7.05 -2.67
CA LEU A 82 7.95 8.10 -3.43
C LEU A 82 8.75 9.42 -3.55
N ALA A 83 9.83 9.56 -2.79
CA ALA A 83 10.72 10.72 -2.80
C ALA A 83 11.98 10.53 -3.67
N ALA A 84 12.11 9.38 -4.34
CA ALA A 84 13.05 9.17 -5.43
C ALA A 84 12.60 9.91 -6.71
#